data_AF-A0A8S3V684-F1
#
_entry.id   AF-A0A8S3V684-F1
#
_cell.length_a   1.000
_cell.length_b   1.000
_cell.length_c   1.000
_cell.angle_alpha   90.00
_cell.angle_beta   90.00
_cell.angle_gamma   90.00
#
_symmetry.space_group_name_H-M   'P 1'
#
loop_
_entity.id
_entity.type
_entity.pdbx_description
1 polymer ?
#
loop_
_entity_poly.entity_id
_entity_poly.type
_entity_poly.pdbx_seq_one_letter_code
_entity_poly.pdbx_strand_id
1 'polypeptide(L)'
;MISGVITTNSKKKTLASYYRPPNRTDNEYLEYTQNEFNCLKNSTKKNILIIGGDFNIPDINWEHNIQPNHLSSKQRCKPIPDIGNSDHDIVLLDTSIKAQKPKPVKLEIQLCKITNIDEIQNEVRLFAEIFNQKTFSNTENMWKYFKENIIKIIDQKVPTKMTTTKFTRPWINTNIKRLIRRKQKAYKKSRKTRKKRDRDRYKYLQQQTQMEIRKARKVYE
;
A
#
# COMPACT_ATOMS: atom_id res chain seq x y z
N MET A 1 -6.68 22.75 18.91
CA MET A 1 -7.55 21.85 18.11
C MET A 1 -6.70 20.75 17.52
N ILE A 2 -7.14 19.50 17.62
CA ILE A 2 -6.43 18.36 17.02
C ILE A 2 -6.79 18.25 15.53
N SER A 3 -5.80 18.39 14.65
CA SER A 3 -6.04 18.47 13.20
C SER A 3 -6.01 17.12 12.48
N GLY A 4 -5.57 16.04 13.14
CA GLY A 4 -5.59 14.69 12.56
C GLY A 4 -5.03 13.63 13.48
N VAL A 5 -5.53 12.39 13.33
CA VAL A 5 -5.13 11.22 14.11
C VAL A 5 -4.84 10.02 13.20
N ILE A 6 -3.68 9.38 13.37
CA ILE A 6 -3.30 8.17 12.63
C ILE A 6 -2.99 7.03 13.60
N THR A 7 -3.65 5.88 13.39
CA THR A 7 -3.45 4.67 14.21
C THR A 7 -2.77 3.58 13.39
N THR A 8 -1.72 2.95 13.93
CA THR A 8 -0.99 1.85 13.27
C THR A 8 -1.21 0.51 13.97
N ASN A 9 -1.41 -0.59 13.22
CA ASN A 9 -1.86 -1.87 13.79
C ASN A 9 -0.75 -2.75 14.41
N SER A 10 0.53 -2.59 14.06
CA SER A 10 1.56 -3.59 14.46
C SER A 10 2.08 -3.43 15.89
N LYS A 11 1.84 -2.27 16.50
CA LYS A 11 1.90 -1.91 17.92
C LYS A 11 1.03 -0.68 17.96
N LYS A 12 -0.16 -0.71 18.58
CA LYS A 12 -1.11 0.40 18.45
C LYS A 12 -0.45 1.70 18.92
N LYS A 13 -0.01 2.53 17.96
CA LYS A 13 0.55 3.86 18.18
C LYS A 13 -0.41 4.85 17.54
N THR A 14 -0.66 5.94 18.24
CA THR A 14 -1.55 7.02 17.82
C THR A 14 -0.73 8.28 17.69
N LEU A 15 -0.70 8.87 16.49
CA LEU A 15 -0.07 10.17 16.26
C LEU A 15 -1.17 11.22 16.13
N ALA A 16 -1.06 12.31 16.89
CA ALA A 16 -1.95 13.45 16.85
C ALA A 16 -1.17 14.73 16.56
N SER A 17 -1.73 15.58 15.70
CA SER A 17 -1.23 16.94 15.47
C SER A 17 -2.08 17.93 16.25
N TYR A 18 -1.46 18.83 17.02
CA TYR A 18 -2.15 19.84 17.82
C TYR A 18 -1.67 21.25 17.47
N TYR A 19 -2.62 22.18 17.32
CA TYR A 19 -2.33 23.61 17.21
C TYR A 19 -3.16 24.39 18.22
N ARG A 20 -2.52 25.29 18.98
CA ARG A 20 -3.18 26.28 19.82
C ARG A 20 -2.83 27.68 19.32
N PRO A 21 -3.82 28.52 18.97
CA PRO A 21 -3.54 29.90 18.60
C PRO A 21 -2.94 30.72 19.76
N PRO A 22 -2.00 31.64 19.51
CA PRO A 22 -1.23 32.33 20.56
C PRO A 22 -2.07 33.21 21.49
N ASN A 23 -3.13 33.83 20.99
CA ASN A 23 -3.97 34.77 21.75
C ASN A 23 -5.25 34.13 22.31
N ARG A 24 -5.34 32.80 22.31
CA ARG A 24 -6.58 32.10 22.65
C ARG A 24 -6.54 31.56 24.09
N THR A 25 -7.16 32.29 25.00
CA THR A 25 -7.24 32.02 26.45
C THR A 25 -8.69 31.92 26.95
N ASP A 26 -9.67 31.81 26.06
CA ASP A 26 -11.07 31.58 26.42
C ASP A 26 -11.22 30.23 27.14
N ASN A 27 -11.87 30.25 28.32
CA ASN A 27 -12.13 29.05 29.11
C ASN A 27 -12.88 27.98 28.31
N GLU A 28 -13.75 28.40 27.39
CA GLU A 28 -14.46 27.51 26.47
C GLU A 28 -13.51 26.70 25.59
N TYR A 29 -12.44 27.31 25.08
CA TYR A 29 -11.42 26.63 24.29
C TYR A 29 -10.57 25.67 25.13
N LEU A 30 -10.23 26.07 26.36
CA LEU A 30 -9.48 25.21 27.29
C LEU A 30 -10.31 23.99 27.70
N GLU A 31 -11.60 24.16 27.96
CA GLU A 31 -12.51 23.07 28.27
C GLU A 31 -12.71 22.14 27.06
N TYR A 32 -12.90 22.71 25.87
CA TYR A 32 -12.99 21.94 24.62
C TYR A 32 -11.72 21.11 24.37
N THR A 33 -10.54 21.73 24.50
CA THR A 33 -9.26 21.03 24.30
C THR A 33 -9.03 19.95 25.38
N GLN A 34 -9.36 20.22 26.64
CA GLN A 34 -9.30 19.23 27.71
C GLN A 34 -10.19 18.01 27.41
N ASN A 35 -11.39 18.23 26.88
CA ASN A 35 -12.29 17.16 26.45
C ASN A 35 -11.70 16.36 25.28
N GLU A 36 -11.11 17.00 24.26
CA GLU A 36 -10.41 16.32 23.18
C GLU A 36 -9.27 15.41 23.71
N PHE A 37 -8.42 15.94 24.61
CA PHE A 37 -7.33 15.17 25.21
C PHE A 37 -7.84 14.00 26.06
N ASN A 38 -8.92 14.18 26.82
CA ASN A 38 -9.54 13.11 27.61
C ASN A 38 -10.11 12.01 26.72
N CYS A 39 -10.79 12.36 25.62
CA CYS A 39 -11.28 11.42 24.62
C CYS A 39 -10.14 10.65 23.97
N LEU A 40 -9.06 11.33 23.56
CA LEU A 40 -7.87 10.67 23.01
C LEU A 40 -7.24 9.71 24.01
N LYS A 41 -6.98 10.18 25.25
CA LYS A 41 -6.40 9.37 26.32
C LYS A 41 -7.23 8.10 26.58
N ASN A 42 -8.55 8.20 26.58
CA ASN A 42 -9.46 7.06 26.75
C ASN A 42 -9.41 6.08 25.57
N SER A 43 -9.38 6.59 24.33
CA SER A 43 -9.26 5.80 23.11
C SER A 43 -7.90 5.09 22.99
N THR A 44 -6.84 5.68 23.57
CA THR A 44 -5.46 5.19 23.47
C THR A 44 -4.95 4.48 24.73
N LYS A 45 -5.82 4.05 25.65
CA LYS A 45 -5.43 3.44 26.96
C LYS A 45 -4.41 2.29 26.90
N LYS A 46 -4.27 1.60 25.76
CA LYS A 46 -3.31 0.50 25.54
C LYS A 46 -2.25 0.80 24.47
N ASN A 47 -2.18 2.05 24.04
CA ASN A 47 -1.44 2.51 22.86
C ASN A 47 -0.41 3.56 23.26
N ILE A 48 0.68 3.66 22.51
CA ILE A 48 1.59 4.81 22.64
C ILE A 48 0.92 6.01 21.94
N LEU A 49 0.63 7.08 22.68
CA LEU A 49 0.12 8.33 22.14
C LEU A 49 1.29 9.31 21.95
N ILE A 50 1.43 9.84 20.74
CA ILE A 50 2.40 10.87 20.38
C ILE A 50 1.59 12.08 19.93
N ILE A 51 1.80 13.23 20.57
CA ILE A 51 1.18 14.50 20.21
C ILE A 51 2.31 15.46 19.85
N GLY A 52 2.19 16.12 18.71
CA GLY A 52 3.13 17.14 18.29
C GLY A 52 2.43 18.29 17.58
N GLY A 53 3.08 19.44 17.54
CA GLY A 53 2.57 20.64 16.89
C GLY A 53 2.86 21.88 17.72
N ASP A 54 2.24 23.00 17.36
CA ASP A 54 2.53 24.30 17.97
C ASP A 54 1.51 24.62 19.06
N PHE A 55 1.98 24.62 20.31
CA PHE A 55 1.18 24.82 21.49
C PHE A 55 1.03 26.30 21.86
N ASN A 56 1.90 27.19 21.37
CA ASN A 56 1.95 28.60 21.78
C ASN A 56 1.77 28.82 23.31
N ILE A 57 2.45 28.01 24.14
CA ILE A 57 2.46 28.17 25.60
C ILE A 57 3.92 28.39 26.03
N PRO A 58 4.36 29.66 26.14
CA PRO A 58 5.74 29.98 26.48
C PRO A 58 6.10 29.54 27.91
N ASP A 59 5.11 29.39 28.79
CA ASP A 59 5.32 29.02 30.20
C ASP A 59 5.56 27.52 30.43
N ILE A 60 5.44 26.67 29.40
CA ILE A 60 5.75 25.24 29.54
C ILE A 60 7.27 25.06 29.48
N ASN A 61 7.86 24.70 30.61
CA ASN A 61 9.23 24.24 30.66
C ASN A 61 9.33 22.78 30.17
N TRP A 62 9.67 22.59 28.90
CA TRP A 62 9.77 21.26 28.28
C TRP A 62 10.95 20.42 28.79
N GLU A 63 12.01 21.06 29.29
CA GLU A 63 13.23 20.37 29.75
C GLU A 63 13.02 19.64 31.09
N HIS A 64 12.25 20.26 32.01
CA HIS A 64 12.08 19.76 33.37
C HIS A 64 10.86 18.83 33.56
N ASN A 65 9.97 18.77 32.57
CA ASN A 65 8.74 17.96 32.62
C ASN A 65 8.90 16.55 32.01
N ILE A 66 10.13 16.09 31.80
CA ILE A 66 10.42 14.73 31.35
C ILE A 66 10.45 13.79 32.56
N GLN A 67 9.36 13.09 32.84
CA GLN A 67 9.44 11.95 33.77
C GLN A 67 10.01 10.72 33.05
N PRO A 68 11.16 10.16 33.50
CA PRO A 68 11.67 8.91 32.96
C PRO A 68 10.76 7.77 33.39
N ASN A 69 9.80 7.39 32.54
CA ASN A 69 9.02 6.19 32.78
C ASN A 69 9.94 4.96 32.75
N HIS A 70 9.89 4.19 33.84
CA HIS A 70 10.43 2.84 33.98
C HIS A 70 10.08 2.00 32.75
N LEU A 71 11.07 1.69 31.90
CA LEU A 71 11.19 0.50 31.02
C LEU A 71 12.19 0.80 29.90
N SER A 72 13.48 0.52 30.16
CA SER A 72 14.52 0.11 29.19
C SER A 72 14.50 0.74 27.78
N SER A 73 14.11 2.00 27.66
CA SER A 73 14.06 2.74 26.41
C SER A 73 14.92 3.97 26.60
N LYS A 74 16.19 3.85 26.19
CA LYS A 74 17.10 4.99 25.98
C LYS A 74 16.28 6.12 25.33
N GLN A 75 16.37 7.34 25.88
CA GLN A 75 15.65 8.53 25.44
C GLN A 75 15.49 8.57 23.91
N ARG A 76 14.27 8.30 23.44
CA ARG A 76 13.86 8.34 22.03
C ARG A 76 13.29 9.70 21.62
N CYS A 77 13.26 10.65 22.56
CA CYS A 77 12.88 12.03 22.35
C CYS A 77 14.04 12.92 22.81
N LYS A 78 14.51 13.85 21.96
CA LYS A 78 15.53 14.83 22.33
C LYS A 78 15.15 16.20 21.78
N PRO A 79 15.25 17.28 22.57
CA PRO A 79 15.21 18.62 22.01
C PRO A 79 16.41 18.80 21.05
N ILE A 80 16.17 19.39 19.89
CA ILE A 80 17.20 19.83 18.95
C ILE A 80 17.25 21.35 19.04
N PRO A 81 18.46 21.97 19.00
CA PRO A 81 18.58 23.41 18.92
C PRO A 81 17.79 24.01 17.74
N ASP A 82 17.37 25.25 17.91
CA ASP A 82 16.53 25.95 16.96
C ASP A 82 17.17 26.00 15.56
N ILE A 83 16.33 25.89 14.55
CA ILE A 83 16.73 26.12 13.17
C ILE A 83 16.59 27.62 12.90
N GLY A 84 17.68 28.37 13.05
CA GLY A 84 17.72 29.82 12.81
C GLY A 84 17.19 30.64 14.00
N ASN A 85 16.61 31.82 13.75
CA ASN A 85 16.06 32.71 14.79
C ASN A 85 14.61 32.34 15.18
N SER A 86 14.27 31.05 15.15
CA SER A 86 12.92 30.60 15.52
C SER A 86 12.79 30.52 17.03
N ASP A 87 11.71 31.02 17.58
CA ASP A 87 11.29 30.92 18.99
C ASP A 87 10.55 29.61 19.29
N HIS A 88 10.87 28.55 18.55
CA HIS A 88 10.16 27.27 18.59
C HIS A 88 11.11 26.11 18.90
N ASP A 89 10.88 25.46 20.04
CA ASP A 89 11.61 24.24 20.43
C ASP A 89 11.27 23.07 19.48
N ILE A 90 12.30 22.45 18.90
CA ILE A 90 12.14 21.27 18.04
C ILE A 90 12.38 20.00 18.86
N VAL A 91 11.40 19.08 18.87
CA VAL A 91 11.56 17.76 19.50
C VAL A 91 11.78 16.67 18.45
N LEU A 92 12.96 16.04 18.48
CA LEU A 92 13.27 14.86 17.66
C LEU A 92 12.67 13.61 18.29
N LEU A 93 11.79 12.93 17.56
CA LEU A 93 11.27 11.62 17.92
C LEU A 93 11.88 10.51 17.06
N ASP A 94 12.67 9.63 17.67
CA ASP A 94 13.17 8.41 17.03
C ASP A 94 12.22 7.23 17.31
N THR A 95 11.43 6.87 16.30
CA THR A 95 10.46 5.77 16.40
C THR A 95 10.59 4.81 15.22
N SER A 96 10.71 3.52 15.54
CA SER A 96 10.63 2.46 14.52
C SER A 96 9.18 2.29 14.06
N ILE A 97 8.95 2.52 12.76
CA ILE A 97 7.68 2.27 12.06
C ILE A 97 7.93 1.18 11.03
N LYS A 98 7.09 0.15 11.00
CA LYS A 98 7.09 -0.86 9.94
C LYS A 98 5.83 -0.70 9.11
N ALA A 99 5.99 -0.26 7.86
CA ALA A 99 4.90 -0.27 6.90
C ALA A 99 4.45 -1.71 6.63
N GLN A 100 3.20 -2.04 6.95
CA GLN A 100 2.61 -3.33 6.57
C GLN A 100 2.13 -3.23 5.12
N LYS A 101 2.69 -4.05 4.24
CA LYS A 101 2.17 -4.22 2.87
C LYS A 101 1.07 -5.29 2.91
N PRO A 102 -0.08 -5.08 2.25
CA PRO A 102 -1.07 -6.14 2.13
C PRO A 102 -0.41 -7.35 1.44
N LYS A 103 -0.66 -8.55 1.97
CA LYS A 103 -0.19 -9.77 1.32
C LYS A 103 -0.86 -9.88 -0.05
N PRO A 104 -0.14 -10.29 -1.11
CA PRO A 104 -0.77 -10.49 -2.41
C PRO A 104 -1.89 -11.51 -2.30
N VAL A 105 -3.03 -11.23 -2.91
CA VAL A 105 -4.16 -12.16 -2.96
C VAL A 105 -3.71 -13.41 -3.71
N LYS A 106 -3.97 -14.58 -3.11
CA LYS A 106 -3.82 -15.88 -3.76
C LYS A 106 -5.04 -16.09 -4.65
N LEU A 107 -4.81 -16.36 -5.92
CA LEU A 107 -5.83 -16.68 -6.90
C LEU A 107 -5.73 -18.16 -7.25
N GLU A 108 -6.88 -18.81 -7.38
CA GLU A 108 -7.00 -20.11 -8.01
C GLU A 108 -7.03 -19.90 -9.53
N ILE A 109 -6.22 -20.67 -10.27
CA ILE A 109 -6.22 -20.67 -11.73
C ILE A 109 -6.36 -22.08 -12.27
N GLN A 110 -7.12 -22.22 -13.35
CA GLN A 110 -7.29 -23.48 -14.09
C GLN A 110 -6.08 -23.78 -14.97
N LEU A 111 -5.69 -25.05 -15.02
CA LEU A 111 -4.50 -25.51 -15.75
C LEU A 111 -4.86 -26.19 -17.07
N CYS A 112 -5.59 -25.48 -17.94
CA CYS A 112 -6.09 -26.00 -19.22
C CYS A 112 -4.99 -26.63 -20.11
N LYS A 113 -3.73 -26.20 -19.98
CA LYS A 113 -2.60 -26.70 -20.80
C LYS A 113 -2.14 -28.11 -20.47
N ILE A 114 -2.35 -28.57 -19.24
CA ILE A 114 -1.97 -29.92 -18.81
C ILE A 114 -3.19 -30.84 -18.66
N THR A 115 -4.37 -30.33 -19.02
CA THR A 115 -5.60 -31.06 -18.85
C THR A 115 -5.74 -32.11 -19.94
N ASN A 116 -6.28 -33.28 -19.59
CA ASN A 116 -6.64 -34.30 -20.57
C ASN A 116 -7.84 -33.82 -21.38
N ILE A 117 -7.59 -33.37 -22.60
CA ILE A 117 -8.62 -32.80 -23.48
C ILE A 117 -9.59 -33.90 -23.94
N ASP A 118 -9.10 -35.11 -24.18
CA ASP A 118 -9.92 -36.22 -24.70
C ASP A 118 -10.99 -36.64 -23.69
N GLU A 119 -10.64 -36.65 -22.41
CA GLU A 119 -11.57 -36.95 -21.33
C GLU A 119 -12.67 -35.89 -21.21
N ILE A 120 -12.31 -34.60 -21.33
CA ILE A 120 -13.29 -33.50 -21.35
C ILE A 120 -14.20 -33.61 -22.57
N GLN A 121 -13.66 -33.93 -23.74
CA GLN A 121 -14.46 -34.08 -24.96
C GLN A 121 -15.49 -35.21 -24.82
N ASN A 122 -15.12 -36.33 -24.20
CA ASN A 122 -16.04 -37.44 -23.97
C ASN A 122 -17.16 -37.06 -23.00
N GLU A 123 -16.84 -36.39 -21.89
CA GLU A 123 -17.82 -35.93 -20.91
C GLU A 123 -18.78 -34.87 -21.49
N VAL A 124 -18.25 -33.95 -22.30
CA VAL A 124 -19.08 -32.95 -22.99
C VAL A 124 -20.00 -33.60 -24.03
N ARG A 125 -19.53 -34.63 -24.75
CA ARG A 125 -20.38 -35.40 -25.68
C ARG A 125 -21.52 -36.10 -24.96
N LEU A 126 -21.22 -36.80 -23.86
CA LEU A 126 -22.23 -37.45 -23.03
C LEU A 126 -23.25 -36.42 -22.49
N PHE A 127 -22.77 -35.27 -22.03
CA PHE A 127 -23.64 -34.19 -21.60
C PHE A 127 -24.53 -33.66 -22.74
N ALA A 128 -23.99 -33.51 -23.95
CA ALA A 128 -24.77 -33.04 -25.10
C ALA A 128 -25.93 -33.98 -25.45
N GLU A 129 -25.71 -35.30 -25.36
CA GLU A 129 -26.78 -36.30 -25.55
C GLU A 129 -27.89 -36.14 -24.51
N ILE A 130 -27.52 -36.02 -23.22
CA ILE A 130 -28.47 -35.82 -22.12
C ILE A 130 -29.21 -34.49 -22.26
N PHE A 131 -28.50 -33.43 -22.69
CA PHE A 131 -29.05 -32.10 -22.87
C PHE A 131 -30.10 -32.06 -23.98
N ASN A 132 -29.82 -32.71 -25.11
CA ASN A 132 -30.75 -32.75 -26.25
C ASN A 132 -32.03 -33.53 -25.97
N GLN A 133 -32.00 -34.47 -25.03
CA GLN A 133 -33.18 -35.24 -24.62
C GLN A 133 -34.04 -34.51 -23.57
N LYS A 134 -33.52 -33.43 -22.98
CA LYS A 134 -34.18 -32.73 -21.89
C LYS A 134 -35.07 -31.61 -22.41
N THR A 135 -36.30 -31.54 -21.90
CA THR A 135 -37.21 -30.42 -22.16
C THR A 135 -37.04 -29.33 -21.12
N PHE A 136 -37.15 -28.08 -21.57
CA PHE A 136 -37.00 -26.90 -20.72
C PHE A 136 -38.22 -26.00 -20.86
N SER A 137 -38.63 -25.38 -19.76
CA SER A 137 -39.80 -24.49 -19.72
C SER A 137 -39.54 -23.12 -20.35
N ASN A 138 -38.29 -22.64 -20.34
CA ASN A 138 -37.87 -21.40 -20.98
C ASN A 138 -36.36 -21.42 -21.29
N THR A 139 -35.92 -20.45 -22.07
CA THR A 139 -34.53 -20.28 -22.50
C THR A 139 -33.57 -19.99 -21.36
N GLU A 140 -34.00 -19.26 -20.33
CA GLU A 140 -33.18 -18.92 -19.16
C GLU A 140 -32.83 -20.18 -18.35
N ASN A 141 -33.80 -21.06 -18.10
CA ASN A 141 -33.61 -22.32 -17.42
C ASN A 141 -32.74 -23.28 -18.23
N MET A 142 -32.92 -23.30 -19.56
CA MET A 142 -32.07 -24.06 -20.46
C MET A 142 -30.60 -23.58 -20.39
N TRP A 143 -30.38 -22.26 -20.46
CA TRP A 143 -29.06 -21.66 -20.38
C TRP A 143 -28.40 -21.89 -19.01
N LYS A 144 -29.14 -21.71 -17.93
CA LYS A 144 -28.66 -21.97 -16.57
C LYS A 144 -28.22 -23.42 -16.41
N TYR A 145 -29.06 -24.37 -16.84
CA TYR A 145 -28.73 -25.79 -16.79
C TYR A 145 -27.50 -26.11 -17.63
N PHE A 146 -27.40 -25.56 -18.85
CA PHE A 146 -26.22 -25.72 -19.70
C PHE A 146 -24.95 -25.22 -19.00
N LYS A 147 -24.98 -23.97 -18.53
CA LYS A 147 -23.85 -23.31 -17.90
C LYS A 147 -23.37 -24.07 -16.65
N GLU A 148 -24.29 -24.47 -15.77
CA GLU A 148 -23.96 -25.18 -14.54
C GLU A 148 -23.30 -26.54 -14.82
N ASN A 149 -23.78 -27.28 -15.81
CA ASN A 149 -23.19 -28.58 -16.17
C ASN A 149 -21.81 -28.43 -16.81
N ILE A 150 -21.60 -27.44 -17.69
CA ILE A 150 -20.28 -27.18 -18.27
C ILE A 150 -19.28 -26.75 -17.19
N ILE A 151 -19.68 -25.86 -16.27
CA ILE A 151 -18.84 -25.47 -15.12
C ILE A 151 -18.49 -26.70 -14.28
N LYS A 152 -19.46 -27.59 -14.01
CA LYS A 152 -19.23 -28.82 -13.24
C LYS A 152 -18.23 -29.75 -13.92
N ILE A 153 -18.33 -29.97 -15.23
CA ILE A 153 -17.37 -30.79 -16.00
C ILE A 153 -15.98 -30.17 -15.89
N ILE A 154 -15.87 -28.84 -16.03
CA ILE A 154 -14.61 -28.12 -15.93
C ILE A 154 -14.02 -28.26 -14.52
N ASP A 155 -14.80 -28.02 -13.47
CA ASP A 155 -14.32 -28.08 -12.07
C ASP A 155 -13.88 -29.50 -11.67
N GLN A 156 -14.50 -30.53 -12.25
CA GLN A 156 -14.13 -31.92 -12.00
C GLN A 156 -12.89 -32.39 -12.77
N LYS A 157 -12.73 -31.94 -14.03
CA LYS A 157 -11.74 -32.50 -14.95
C LYS A 157 -10.52 -31.59 -15.17
N VAL A 158 -10.63 -30.29 -14.93
CA VAL A 158 -9.53 -29.33 -15.10
C VAL A 158 -8.80 -29.13 -13.77
N PRO A 159 -7.55 -29.59 -13.63
CA PRO A 159 -6.79 -29.36 -12.40
C PRO A 159 -6.56 -27.85 -12.17
N THR A 160 -6.61 -27.43 -10.91
CA THR A 160 -6.35 -26.04 -10.50
C THR A 160 -5.06 -25.90 -9.71
N LYS A 161 -4.53 -24.68 -9.65
CA LYS A 161 -3.45 -24.34 -8.71
C LYS A 161 -3.60 -22.95 -8.12
N MET A 162 -3.08 -22.81 -6.90
CA MET A 162 -2.96 -21.52 -6.24
C MET A 162 -1.75 -20.74 -6.76
N THR A 163 -1.99 -19.52 -7.24
CA THR A 163 -0.96 -18.60 -7.73
C THR A 163 -1.10 -17.25 -7.02
N THR A 164 0.01 -16.65 -6.61
CA THR A 164 -0.01 -15.29 -6.06
C THR A 164 -0.05 -14.26 -7.18
N THR A 165 -0.86 -13.23 -7.00
CA THR A 165 -0.76 -12.04 -7.85
C THR A 165 0.58 -11.37 -7.62
N LYS A 166 1.23 -10.94 -8.70
CA LYS A 166 2.45 -10.14 -8.57
C LYS A 166 2.03 -8.73 -8.16
N PHE A 167 2.52 -8.28 -7.00
CA PHE A 167 2.40 -6.88 -6.59
C PHE A 167 3.31 -6.02 -7.49
N THR A 168 2.86 -5.74 -8.71
CA THR A 168 3.50 -4.79 -9.61
C THR A 168 2.70 -3.51 -9.63
N ARG A 169 3.41 -2.38 -9.57
CA ARG A 169 2.80 -1.06 -9.76
C ARG A 169 2.04 -1.06 -11.10
N PRO A 170 0.77 -0.60 -11.15
CA PRO A 170 -0.06 -0.67 -12.36
C PRO A 170 0.61 -0.05 -13.60
N TRP A 171 1.34 1.05 -13.41
CA TRP A 171 2.06 1.75 -14.48
C TRP A 171 3.33 1.04 -14.97
N ILE A 172 3.75 -0.11 -14.41
CA ILE A 172 4.93 -0.87 -14.86
C ILE A 172 4.48 -2.02 -15.78
N ASN A 173 4.08 -1.65 -16.99
CA ASN A 173 3.68 -2.59 -18.03
C ASN A 173 4.88 -3.23 -18.77
N THR A 174 4.58 -4.14 -19.70
CA THR A 174 5.58 -4.87 -20.50
C THR A 174 6.50 -3.95 -21.29
N ASN A 175 5.98 -2.84 -21.83
CA ASN A 175 6.76 -1.89 -22.63
C ASN A 175 7.80 -1.16 -21.77
N ILE A 176 7.41 -0.69 -20.58
CA ILE A 176 8.33 -0.07 -19.63
C ILE A 176 9.41 -1.06 -19.17
N LYS A 177 9.04 -2.32 -18.89
CA LYS A 177 10.03 -3.37 -18.57
C LYS A 177 11.03 -3.59 -19.71
N ARG A 178 10.58 -3.57 -20.97
CA ARG A 178 11.46 -3.69 -22.15
C ARG A 178 12.41 -2.49 -22.26
N LEU A 179 11.92 -1.26 -22.06
CA LEU A 179 12.74 -0.04 -22.07
C LEU A 179 13.82 -0.07 -20.98
N ILE A 180 13.46 -0.44 -19.75
CA ILE A 180 14.41 -0.58 -18.64
C ILE A 180 15.53 -1.57 -19.00
N ARG A 181 15.18 -2.75 -19.54
CA ARG A 181 16.18 -3.76 -19.97
C ARG A 181 17.08 -3.23 -21.09
N ARG A 182 16.53 -2.54 -22.09
CA ARG A 182 17.30 -1.92 -23.18
C ARG A 182 18.28 -0.87 -22.66
N LYS A 183 17.81 0.04 -21.79
CA LYS A 183 18.63 1.03 -21.11
C LYS A 183 19.79 0.36 -20.36
N GLN A 184 19.51 -0.71 -19.63
CA GLN A 184 20.52 -1.39 -18.82
C GLN A 184 21.56 -2.14 -19.67
N LYS A 185 21.15 -2.75 -20.79
CA LYS A 185 22.09 -3.31 -21.79
C LYS A 185 22.99 -2.21 -22.37
N ALA A 186 22.42 -1.06 -22.75
CA ALA A 186 23.19 0.07 -23.27
C ALA A 186 24.16 0.65 -22.23
N TYR A 187 23.75 0.75 -20.97
CA TYR A 187 24.62 1.14 -19.86
C TYR A 187 25.83 0.22 -19.74
N LYS A 188 25.60 -1.10 -19.65
CA LYS A 188 26.68 -2.10 -19.57
C LYS A 188 27.64 -1.98 -20.76
N LYS A 189 27.10 -1.82 -21.97
CA LYS A 189 27.92 -1.62 -23.19
C LYS A 189 28.75 -0.35 -23.11
N SER A 190 28.15 0.79 -22.72
CA SER A 190 28.86 2.07 -22.60
C SER A 190 30.00 2.04 -21.58
N ARG A 191 29.85 1.27 -20.50
CA ARG A 191 30.91 1.06 -19.50
C ARG A 191 32.04 0.18 -20.04
N LYS A 192 31.73 -0.84 -20.85
CA LYS A 192 32.70 -1.75 -21.45
C LYS A 192 33.50 -1.09 -22.57
N THR A 193 32.83 -0.42 -23.51
CA THR A 193 33.48 0.14 -24.71
C THR A 193 34.07 1.52 -24.48
N ARG A 194 33.52 2.30 -23.51
CA ARG A 194 33.85 3.70 -23.22
C ARG A 194 33.75 4.66 -24.42
N LYS A 195 33.17 4.23 -25.55
CA LYS A 195 32.99 5.04 -26.76
C LYS A 195 31.87 6.07 -26.58
N LYS A 196 32.06 7.28 -27.12
CA LYS A 196 31.07 8.38 -27.10
C LYS A 196 29.69 7.93 -27.61
N ARG A 197 29.65 7.27 -28.78
CA ARG A 197 28.41 6.68 -29.36
C ARG A 197 27.61 5.79 -28.41
N ASP A 198 28.27 4.97 -27.60
CA ASP A 198 27.60 4.03 -26.70
C ASP A 198 27.10 4.75 -25.44
N ARG A 199 27.82 5.80 -24.98
CA ARG A 199 27.34 6.71 -23.93
C ARG A 199 26.12 7.49 -24.39
N ASP A 200 26.14 8.03 -25.61
CA ASP A 200 25.04 8.82 -26.16
C ASP A 200 23.78 7.95 -26.32
N ARG A 201 23.94 6.73 -26.84
CA ARG A 201 22.84 5.75 -26.92
C ARG A 201 22.26 5.40 -25.54
N TYR A 202 23.10 5.26 -24.52
CA TYR A 202 22.63 5.05 -23.15
C TYR A 202 21.84 6.26 -22.63
N LYS A 203 22.36 7.49 -22.79
CA LYS A 203 21.68 8.73 -22.36
C LYS A 203 20.33 8.89 -23.04
N TYR A 204 20.25 8.65 -24.34
CA TYR A 204 18.98 8.64 -25.08
C TYR A 204 17.98 7.65 -24.48
N LEU A 205 18.38 6.39 -24.30
CA LEU A 205 17.49 5.38 -23.72
C LEU A 205 17.11 5.69 -22.27
N GLN A 206 17.97 6.36 -21.51
CA GLN A 206 17.68 6.82 -20.15
C GLN A 206 16.55 7.86 -20.15
N GLN A 207 16.67 8.90 -20.97
CA GLN A 207 15.66 9.96 -21.10
C GLN A 207 14.33 9.39 -21.59
N GLN A 208 14.35 8.57 -22.64
CA GLN A 208 13.16 7.91 -23.16
C GLN A 208 12.46 7.04 -22.11
N THR A 209 13.22 6.22 -21.36
CA THR A 209 12.65 5.39 -20.28
C THR A 209 12.01 6.25 -19.19
N GLN A 210 12.64 7.36 -18.81
CA GLN A 210 12.12 8.26 -17.77
C GLN A 210 10.84 8.96 -18.21
N MET A 211 10.80 9.43 -19.46
CA MET A 211 9.60 10.03 -20.06
C MET A 211 8.42 9.06 -20.05
N GLU A 212 8.63 7.84 -20.53
CA GLU A 212 7.55 6.84 -20.61
C GLU A 212 7.07 6.38 -19.23
N ILE A 213 7.96 6.28 -18.24
CA ILE A 213 7.56 6.01 -16.84
C ILE A 213 6.70 7.14 -16.30
N ARG A 214 7.05 8.40 -16.56
CA ARG A 214 6.26 9.57 -16.12
C ARG A 214 4.88 9.57 -16.77
N LYS A 215 4.80 9.37 -18.09
CA LYS A 215 3.52 9.28 -18.81
C LYS A 215 2.64 8.17 -18.24
N ALA A 216 3.19 6.98 -18.05
CA ALA A 216 2.42 5.86 -17.52
C ALA A 216 1.96 6.08 -16.08
N ARG A 217 2.76 6.78 -15.25
CA ARG A 217 2.40 7.10 -13.87
C ARG A 217 1.28 8.14 -13.79
N LYS A 218 1.27 9.14 -14.67
CA LYS A 218 0.25 10.18 -14.75
C LYS A 218 -1.18 9.63 -14.99
N VAL A 219 -1.31 8.42 -15.52
CA VAL A 219 -2.61 7.75 -15.70
C VAL A 219 -3.23 7.29 -14.37
N TYR A 220 -2.42 7.21 -13.31
CA TYR A 220 -2.82 6.71 -11.99
C TYR A 220 -2.65 7.76 -10.87
N GLU A 221 -2.35 9.01 -11.23
CA GLU A 221 -2.33 10.17 -10.34
C GLU A 221 -3.60 11.00 -10.58
#